data_AF-A0A0N6ZHW4-F1
#
_entry.id   AF-A0A0N6ZHW4-F1
#
_cell.length_a   1.000
_cell.length_b   1.000
_cell.length_c   1.000
_cell.angle_alpha   90.00
_cell.angle_beta   90.00
_cell.angle_gamma   90.00
#
_symmetry.space_group_name_H-M   'P 1'
#
loop_
_entity.id
_entity.type
_entity.pdbx_description
1 polymer ?
#
loop_
_entity_poly.entity_id
_entity_poly.type
_entity_poly.pdbx_seq_one_letter_code
_entity_poly.pdbx_strand_id
1 'polypeptide(L)'
;MRDEPTSGHDFAMWSPLDSDGWYAARTATTALRDVLVRAGLEKDFPYLRADLNAFGHGLVELGRVSPDTAERLAELLRLALACGLGADRDVSEAAQNTTDEHRGRT
;
A
#
# COMPACT_ATOMS: atom_id res chain seq x y z
N MET A 1 -21.56 35.44 -29.45
CA MET A 1 -21.14 34.96 -28.13
C MET A 1 -21.24 33.44 -28.17
N ARG A 2 -20.11 32.73 -28.17
CA ARG A 2 -20.10 31.26 -28.05
C ARG A 2 -19.85 30.96 -26.58
N ASP A 3 -20.73 30.17 -25.98
CA ASP A 3 -20.55 29.66 -24.64
C ASP A 3 -19.49 28.56 -24.68
N GLU A 4 -18.35 28.82 -24.04
CA GLU A 4 -17.29 27.84 -23.79
C GLU A 4 -17.69 27.05 -22.53
N PRO A 5 -17.80 25.71 -22.57
CA PRO A 5 -17.95 24.93 -21.35
C PRO A 5 -16.62 24.93 -20.60
N THR A 6 -16.46 25.86 -19.66
CA THR A 6 -15.41 25.85 -18.62
C THR A 6 -15.74 24.75 -17.61
N SER A 7 -15.71 23.50 -18.05
CA SER A 7 -15.57 22.34 -17.18
C SER A 7 -14.12 21.84 -17.25
N GLY A 8 -13.18 22.77 -17.14
CA GLY A 8 -11.80 22.43 -16.81
C GLY A 8 -11.79 22.05 -15.34
N HIS A 9 -11.79 20.75 -15.06
CA HIS A 9 -11.52 20.22 -13.73
C HIS A 9 -10.29 20.96 -13.19
N ASP A 10 -10.47 21.78 -12.17
CA ASP A 10 -9.39 22.60 -11.63
C ASP A 10 -8.37 21.68 -10.96
N PHE A 11 -7.33 21.33 -11.72
CA PHE A 11 -6.21 20.52 -11.23
C PHE A 11 -5.45 21.20 -10.07
N ALA A 12 -5.79 22.44 -9.71
CA ALA A 12 -5.28 23.12 -8.52
C ALA A 12 -6.05 22.79 -7.22
N MET A 13 -7.13 21.99 -7.26
CA MET A 13 -7.82 21.48 -6.07
C MET A 13 -7.17 20.22 -5.45
N TRP A 14 -5.87 19.98 -5.70
CA TRP A 14 -5.19 18.84 -5.07
C TRP A 14 -4.94 19.13 -3.58
N SER A 15 -5.88 18.72 -2.74
CA SER A 15 -5.73 18.67 -1.29
C SER A 15 -5.15 17.30 -0.91
N PRO A 16 -3.95 17.22 -0.30
CA PRO A 16 -3.39 15.95 0.19
C PRO A 16 -4.32 15.24 1.19
N LEU A 17 -5.21 16.02 1.84
CA LEU A 17 -6.22 15.54 2.78
C LEU A 17 -7.40 14.85 2.12
N ASP A 18 -7.60 15.00 0.80
CA ASP A 18 -8.68 14.33 0.06
C ASP A 18 -8.17 13.14 -0.77
N SER A 19 -6.88 12.79 -0.63
CA SER A 19 -6.31 11.67 -1.37
C SER A 19 -6.45 10.35 -0.59
N ASP A 20 -7.20 9.40 -1.16
CA ASP A 20 -7.32 8.04 -0.62
C ASP A 20 -5.95 7.39 -0.38
N GLY A 21 -4.98 7.69 -1.26
CA GLY A 21 -3.60 7.21 -1.15
C GLY A 21 -2.90 7.64 0.14
N TRP A 22 -3.10 8.88 0.60
CA TRP A 22 -2.49 9.38 1.84
C TRP A 22 -3.03 8.66 3.06
N TYR A 23 -4.36 8.51 3.14
CA TYR A 23 -4.98 7.80 4.26
C TYR A 23 -4.62 6.33 4.28
N ALA A 24 -4.56 5.67 3.11
CA ALA A 24 -4.12 4.29 3.00
C ALA A 24 -2.68 4.11 3.52
N ALA A 25 -1.75 4.95 3.06
CA ALA A 25 -0.36 4.92 3.53
C ALA A 25 -0.26 5.19 5.04
N ARG A 26 -0.90 6.25 5.54
CA ARG A 26 -0.88 6.61 6.96
C ARG A 26 -1.42 5.50 7.85
N THR A 27 -2.51 4.87 7.43
CA THR A 27 -3.14 3.76 8.16
C THR A 27 -2.22 2.54 8.17
N ALA A 28 -1.66 2.18 7.02
CA ALA A 28 -0.71 1.08 6.90
C ALA A 28 0.56 1.30 7.74
N THR A 29 1.15 2.50 7.70
CA THR A 29 2.31 2.86 8.53
C THR A 29 1.99 2.75 10.02
N THR A 30 0.79 3.19 10.43
CA THR A 30 0.37 3.11 11.84
C THR A 30 0.19 1.65 12.26
N ALA A 31 -0.49 0.84 11.47
CA ALA A 31 -0.65 -0.59 11.74
C ALA A 31 0.71 -1.31 11.83
N LEU A 32 1.65 -0.99 10.93
CA LEU A 32 3.00 -1.55 10.97
C LEU A 32 3.75 -1.13 12.24
N ARG A 33 3.71 0.16 12.60
CA ARG A 33 4.33 0.66 13.83
C ARG A 33 3.77 -0.05 15.06
N ASP A 34 2.46 -0.25 15.13
CA ASP A 34 1.83 -0.89 16.28
C ASP A 34 2.30 -2.34 16.45
N VAL A 35 2.46 -3.08 15.34
CA VAL A 35 3.03 -4.44 15.37
C VAL A 35 4.50 -4.42 15.76
N LEU A 36 5.30 -3.50 15.23
CA LEU A 36 6.72 -3.37 15.57
C LEU A 36 6.94 -3.03 17.04
N VAL A 37 6.12 -2.14 17.61
CA VAL A 37 6.13 -1.83 19.05
C VAL A 37 5.79 -3.06 19.88
N ARG A 38 4.75 -3.81 19.49
CA ARG A 38 4.39 -5.06 20.18
C ARG A 38 5.47 -6.13 20.09
N ALA A 39 6.28 -6.11 19.03
CA ALA A 39 7.43 -6.98 18.85
C ALA A 39 8.73 -6.47 19.52
N GLY A 40 8.73 -5.25 20.07
CA GLY A 40 9.92 -4.62 20.65
C GLY A 40 10.98 -4.20 19.61
N LEU A 41 10.56 -3.97 18.36
CA LEU A 41 11.42 -3.64 17.22
C LEU A 41 11.31 -2.17 16.79
N GLU A 42 10.56 -1.33 17.50
CA GLU A 42 10.28 0.06 17.10
C GLU A 42 11.55 0.91 16.92
N LYS A 43 12.59 0.61 17.69
CA LYS A 43 13.88 1.33 17.64
C LYS A 43 14.70 0.98 16.40
N ASP A 44 14.41 -0.15 15.77
CA ASP A 44 15.12 -0.62 14.58
C ASP A 44 14.62 0.07 13.29
N PHE A 45 13.48 0.76 13.36
CA PHE A 45 12.86 1.48 12.24
C PHE A 45 12.62 2.97 12.57
N PRO A 46 13.68 3.74 12.88
CA PRO A 46 13.55 5.13 13.37
C PRO A 46 12.99 6.10 12.31
N TYR A 47 13.02 5.71 11.03
CA TYR A 47 12.58 6.53 9.91
C TYR A 47 11.28 6.05 9.27
N LEU A 48 10.55 5.13 9.92
CA LEU A 48 9.28 4.60 9.42
C LEU A 48 8.25 5.73 9.24
N ARG A 49 7.79 5.94 8.00
CA ARG A 49 6.83 6.99 7.66
C ARG A 49 5.91 6.61 6.50
N ALA A 50 4.79 7.32 6.42
CA ALA A 50 3.96 7.33 5.23
C ALA A 50 4.50 8.39 4.25
N ASP A 51 4.42 8.10 2.96
CA ASP A 51 4.76 9.05 1.89
C ASP A 51 3.74 8.99 0.75
N LEU A 52 3.76 10.01 -0.11
CA LEU A 52 3.03 10.05 -1.37
C LEU A 52 4.03 10.23 -2.51
N ASN A 53 3.87 9.46 -3.59
CA ASN A 53 4.59 9.78 -4.82
C ASN A 53 3.91 10.93 -5.58
N ALA A 54 4.56 11.38 -6.66
CA ALA A 54 4.06 12.45 -7.53
C ALA A 54 2.71 12.12 -8.22
N PHE A 55 2.28 10.86 -8.21
CA PHE A 55 1.00 10.41 -8.77
C PHE A 55 -0.11 10.31 -7.71
N GLY A 56 0.18 10.62 -6.44
CA GLY A 56 -0.77 10.52 -5.34
C GLY A 56 -0.98 9.09 -4.81
N HIS A 57 -0.15 8.12 -5.20
CA HIS A 57 -0.17 6.80 -4.58
C HIS A 57 0.52 6.84 -3.22
N GLY A 58 -0.10 6.21 -2.23
CA GLY A 58 0.45 6.03 -0.88
C GLY A 58 1.58 5.02 -0.84
N LEU A 59 2.65 5.34 -0.11
CA LEU A 59 3.78 4.46 0.16
C LEU A 59 4.07 4.39 1.66
N VAL A 60 4.61 3.26 2.11
CA VAL A 60 5.19 3.12 3.45
C VAL A 60 6.70 3.02 3.28
N GLU A 61 7.43 3.99 3.80
CA GLU A 61 8.89 4.00 3.78
C GLU A 61 9.45 3.52 5.12
N LEU A 62 10.31 2.50 5.09
CA LEU A 62 11.03 2.03 6.27
C LEU A 62 12.26 2.92 6.59
N GLY A 63 12.75 3.65 5.59
CA GLY A 63 14.00 4.40 5.64
C GLY A 63 15.23 3.50 5.76
N ARG A 64 16.28 4.01 6.39
CA ARG A 64 17.53 3.25 6.60
C ARG A 64 17.36 2.29 7.76
N VAL A 65 17.64 1.01 7.51
CA VAL A 65 17.66 -0.06 8.52
C VAL A 65 19.05 -0.69 8.58
N SER A 66 19.41 -1.27 9.73
CA SER A 66 20.68 -2.00 9.85
C SER A 66 20.62 -3.35 9.11
N PRO A 67 21.78 -3.97 8.76
CA PRO A 67 21.80 -5.33 8.22
C PRO A 67 21.09 -6.33 9.13
N ASP A 68 21.38 -6.30 10.44
CA ASP A 68 20.73 -7.18 11.43
C ASP A 68 19.20 -7.00 11.45
N THR A 69 18.72 -5.76 11.32
CA THR A 69 17.28 -5.45 11.22
C THR A 69 16.68 -6.05 9.95
N ALA A 70 17.38 -5.93 8.82
CA ALA A 70 16.93 -6.49 7.54
C ALA A 70 16.86 -8.03 7.59
N GLU A 71 17.83 -8.69 8.22
CA GLU A 71 17.81 -10.14 8.43
C GLU A 71 16.63 -10.58 9.31
N ARG A 72 16.38 -9.87 10.42
CA ARG A 72 15.20 -10.13 11.27
C ARG A 72 13.89 -9.95 10.51
N LEU A 73 13.78 -8.91 9.68
CA LEU A 73 12.60 -8.68 8.86
C LEU A 73 12.41 -9.81 7.83
N ALA A 74 13.48 -10.25 7.18
CA ALA A 74 13.44 -11.38 6.25
C ALA A 74 12.99 -12.67 6.95
N GLU A 75 13.49 -12.92 8.15
CA GLU A 75 13.10 -14.08 8.95
C GLU A 75 11.63 -14.04 9.36
N LEU A 76 11.11 -12.87 9.78
CA LEU A 76 9.69 -12.70 10.07
C LEU A 76 8.80 -12.97 8.85
N LEU A 77 9.20 -12.48 7.67
CA LEU A 77 8.47 -12.74 6.42
C LEU A 77 8.50 -14.23 6.05
N ARG A 78 9.64 -14.89 6.23
CA ARG A 78 9.78 -16.34 6.01
C ARG A 78 8.87 -17.14 6.92
N LEU A 79 8.80 -16.79 8.21
CA LEU A 79 7.91 -17.41 9.18
C LEU A 79 6.44 -17.16 8.82
N ALA A 80 6.08 -15.95 8.44
CA ALA A 80 4.72 -15.62 8.04
C ALA A 80 4.25 -16.44 6.83
N LEU A 81 5.10 -16.57 5.80
CA LEU A 81 4.85 -17.42 4.63
C LEU A 81 4.66 -18.89 5.06
N ALA A 82 5.52 -19.40 5.94
CA ALA A 82 5.41 -20.77 6.46
C ALA A 82 4.12 -20.99 7.29
N CYS A 83 3.61 -19.96 7.95
CA CYS A 83 2.34 -19.97 8.66
C CYS A 83 1.10 -19.83 7.75
N GLY A 84 1.28 -19.73 6.43
CA GLY A 84 0.19 -19.66 5.45
C GLY A 84 -0.24 -18.24 5.07
N LEU A 85 0.50 -17.20 5.48
CA LEU A 85 0.28 -15.83 5.02
C LEU A 85 0.71 -15.72 3.54
N GLY A 86 -0.16 -16.14 2.63
CA GLY A 86 0.09 -16.17 1.19
C GLY A 86 -0.83 -17.13 0.41
N ALA A 87 -1.38 -18.15 1.06
CA ALA A 87 -2.28 -19.11 0.42
C ALA A 87 -3.64 -18.52 0.01
N ASP A 88 -4.05 -17.40 0.61
CA ASP A 88 -5.34 -16.75 0.36
C ASP A 88 -5.35 -15.91 -0.94
N ARG A 89 -4.18 -15.50 -1.44
CA ARG A 89 -4.07 -14.64 -2.62
C ARG A 89 -4.26 -15.39 -3.95
N ASP A 90 -3.91 -16.67 -4.01
CA ASP A 90 -4.07 -17.51 -5.22
C ASP A 90 -5.55 -17.77 -5.56
N VAL A 91 -6.45 -17.73 -4.58
CA VAL A 91 -7.89 -17.97 -4.80
C VAL A 91 -8.56 -16.78 -5.48
N SER A 92 -8.07 -15.56 -5.25
CA SER A 92 -8.67 -14.33 -5.80
C SER A 92 -8.27 -14.06 -7.25
N GLU A 93 -7.09 -14.51 -7.71
CA GLU A 93 -6.68 -14.40 -9.12
C GLU A 93 -7.38 -15.45 -10.01
N ALA A 94 -7.65 -16.65 -9.49
CA ALA A 94 -8.37 -17.70 -10.23
C ALA A 94 -9.84 -17.35 -10.54
N ALA A 95 -10.51 -16.59 -9.67
CA ALA A 95 -11.89 -16.15 -9.86
C ALA A 95 -12.06 -15.03 -10.90
N GLN A 96 -11.02 -14.20 -11.10
CA GLN A 96 -11.05 -13.12 -12.09
C GLN A 96 -10.89 -13.66 -13.52
N ASN A 97 -10.10 -14.73 -13.69
CA ASN A 97 -9.84 -15.34 -15.01
C ASN A 97 -11.01 -16.17 -15.55
N THR A 98 -11.93 -16.63 -14.69
CA THR A 98 -13.10 -17.44 -15.10
C THR A 98 -14.30 -16.60 -15.54
N THR A 99 -14.32 -15.31 -15.23
CA THR A 99 -15.48 -14.44 -15.56
C THR A 99 -15.37 -13.82 -16.97
N ASP A 100 -14.16 -13.73 -17.54
CA ASP A 100 -13.94 -13.11 -18.86
C ASP A 100 -14.22 -14.07 -20.05
N GLU A 101 -14.11 -15.39 -19.84
CA GLU A 101 -14.29 -16.37 -20.93
C GLU A 101 -15.75 -16.59 -21.37
N HIS A 102 -16.75 -16.05 -20.67
CA HIS A 102 -18.17 -16.25 -21.01
C HIS A 102 -18.83 -15.10 -21.78
N ARG A 103 -18.11 -14.02 -22.10
CA ARG A 103 -18.67 -12.85 -22.82
C ARG A 103 -18.36 -12.81 -24.32
N GLY A 104 -17.70 -13.83 -24.86
CA GLY A 104 -17.18 -13.84 -26.24
C GLY A 104 -17.87 -14.79 -27.23
N ARG A 105 -19.07 -15.32 -26.95
CA ARG A 105 -19.75 -16.25 -27.86
C ARG A 105 -21.26 -16.03 -27.96
N THR A 106 -21.66 -15.03 -28.75
CA THR A 106 -22.94 -15.01 -29.49
C THR A 106 -22.77 -14.25 -30.78
#